data_AF-S9QV99-F1
#
_entry.id   AF-S9QV99-F1
#
_cell.length_a   1.000
_cell.length_b   1.000
_cell.length_c   1.000
_cell.angle_alpha   90.00
_cell.angle_beta   90.00
_cell.angle_gamma   90.00
#
_symmetry.space_group_name_H-M   'P 1'
#
loop_
_entity.id
_entity.type
_entity.pdbx_description
1 polymer ?
#
loop_
_entity_poly.entity_id
_entity_poly.type
_entity_poly.pdbx_seq_one_letter_code
_entity_poly.pdbx_strand_id
1 'polypeptide(L)'
;MSSIANESSKEAQNMHEEHHGGAAKYAIIWLALMVLTVVTVVTGKIHLPNWGLALALIIASVKGALVALYFMHLADHQGANRVVFVTSMVFVVLLLLFTLFDIGTRFRPTLAASGTPVAWPVQTGQSMPYNTTGTNEAPERRSHE
;
A
#
# COMPACT_ATOMS: atom_id res chain seq x y z
N MET A 1 6.88 8.25 -66.04
CA MET A 1 6.78 9.30 -65.00
C MET A 1 5.67 9.06 -63.97
N SER A 2 4.61 8.26 -64.25
CA SER A 2 3.56 7.95 -63.26
C SER A 2 3.97 6.92 -62.19
N SER A 3 4.90 6.00 -62.50
CA SER A 3 5.34 4.96 -61.55
C SER A 3 6.08 5.53 -60.33
N ILE A 4 6.87 6.60 -60.50
CA ILE A 4 7.67 7.22 -59.42
C ILE A 4 6.78 7.99 -58.42
N ALA A 5 5.71 8.63 -58.89
CA ALA A 5 4.75 9.31 -58.01
C ALA A 5 3.88 8.31 -57.21
N ASN A 6 3.60 7.15 -57.78
CA ASN A 6 2.86 6.07 -57.12
C ASN A 6 3.68 5.40 -56.00
N GLU A 7 5.00 5.32 -56.15
CA GLU A 7 5.88 4.74 -55.13
C GLU A 7 6.14 5.69 -53.97
N SER A 8 6.34 6.99 -54.23
CA SER A 8 6.45 8.01 -53.15
C SER A 8 5.18 8.11 -52.30
N SER A 9 4.00 7.94 -52.91
CA SER A 9 2.72 7.93 -52.18
C SER A 9 2.54 6.66 -51.34
N LYS A 10 3.01 5.50 -51.84
CA LYS A 10 3.02 4.24 -51.09
C LYS A 10 4.04 4.22 -49.97
N GLU A 11 5.19 4.87 -50.14
CA GLU A 11 6.20 5.03 -49.08
C GLU A 11 5.72 5.97 -47.98
N ALA A 12 5.07 7.09 -48.33
CA ALA A 12 4.46 8.00 -47.35
C ALA A 12 3.30 7.34 -46.57
N GLN A 13 2.57 6.40 -47.18
CA GLN A 13 1.56 5.61 -46.50
C GLN A 13 2.15 4.50 -45.62
N ASN A 14 3.18 3.78 -46.09
CA ASN A 14 3.85 2.74 -45.29
C ASN A 14 4.60 3.32 -44.08
N MET A 15 5.22 4.50 -44.21
CA MET A 15 5.90 5.16 -43.07
C MET A 15 4.93 5.61 -41.97
N HIS A 16 3.64 5.78 -42.27
CA HIS A 16 2.62 6.14 -41.27
C HIS A 16 2.01 4.93 -40.55
N GLU A 17 2.15 3.71 -41.08
CA GLU A 17 1.53 2.51 -40.49
C GLU A 17 2.43 1.79 -39.46
N GLU A 18 3.75 1.95 -39.48
CA GLU A 18 4.65 1.14 -38.63
C GLU A 18 4.81 1.63 -37.17
N HIS A 19 4.40 2.84 -36.82
CA HIS A 19 4.66 3.40 -35.48
C HIS A 19 3.48 3.35 -34.49
N HIS A 20 2.32 2.82 -34.88
CA HIS A 20 1.07 3.03 -34.11
C HIS A 20 0.63 1.85 -33.21
N GLY A 21 1.33 0.71 -33.24
CA GLY A 21 0.91 -0.49 -32.51
C GLY A 21 1.19 -0.50 -30.99
N GLY A 22 2.19 0.26 -30.52
CA GLY A 22 2.63 0.23 -29.12
C GLY A 22 1.80 1.13 -28.19
N ALA A 23 1.53 2.37 -28.62
CA ALA A 23 0.90 3.40 -27.79
C ALA A 23 -0.53 3.02 -27.36
N ALA A 24 -1.29 2.37 -28.23
CA ALA A 24 -2.66 1.96 -27.94
C ALA A 24 -2.74 0.93 -26.80
N LYS A 25 -1.78 0.00 -26.72
CA LYS A 25 -1.72 -0.98 -25.63
C LYS A 25 -1.51 -0.28 -24.29
N TYR A 26 -0.51 0.60 -24.20
CA TYR A 26 -0.22 1.37 -22.98
C TYR A 26 -1.39 2.24 -22.54
N ALA A 27 -2.14 2.83 -23.47
CA ALA A 27 -3.34 3.60 -23.18
C ALA A 27 -4.47 2.75 -22.56
N ILE A 28 -4.70 1.53 -23.08
CA ILE A 28 -5.70 0.60 -22.52
C ILE A 28 -5.32 0.17 -21.10
N ILE A 29 -4.03 -0.09 -20.86
CA ILE A 29 -3.53 -0.51 -19.53
C ILE A 29 -3.60 0.66 -18.55
N TRP A 30 -3.26 1.87 -18.98
CA TRP A 30 -3.44 3.08 -18.19
C TRP A 30 -4.90 3.27 -17.75
N LEU A 31 -5.85 3.06 -18.68
CA LEU A 31 -7.28 3.10 -18.36
C LEU A 31 -7.66 2.01 -17.35
N ALA A 32 -7.18 0.78 -17.54
CA ALA A 32 -7.42 -0.32 -16.61
C ALA A 32 -6.89 -0.01 -15.19
N LEU A 33 -5.72 0.64 -15.08
CA LEU A 33 -5.16 1.08 -13.80
C LEU A 33 -5.98 2.19 -13.14
N MET A 34 -6.54 3.11 -13.93
CA MET A 34 -7.46 4.14 -13.42
C MET A 34 -8.71 3.50 -12.85
N VAL A 35 -9.35 2.58 -13.58
CA VAL A 35 -10.53 1.84 -13.10
C VAL A 35 -10.21 1.08 -11.82
N LEU A 36 -9.10 0.33 -11.79
CA LEU A 36 -8.71 -0.45 -10.63
C LEU A 36 -8.43 0.44 -9.40
N THR A 37 -7.88 1.65 -9.60
CA THR A 37 -7.67 2.62 -8.52
C THR A 37 -8.98 3.16 -7.96
N VAL A 38 -9.95 3.47 -8.82
CA VAL A 38 -11.30 3.87 -8.39
C VAL A 38 -11.94 2.75 -7.58
N VAL A 39 -11.84 1.50 -8.06
CA VAL A 39 -12.33 0.32 -7.34
C VAL A 39 -11.64 0.16 -5.98
N THR A 40 -10.32 0.37 -5.86
CA THR A 40 -9.63 0.34 -4.57
C THR A 40 -10.15 1.41 -3.61
N VAL A 41 -10.32 2.65 -4.08
CA VAL A 41 -10.82 3.76 -3.24
C VAL A 41 -12.23 3.45 -2.75
N VAL A 42 -13.11 2.97 -3.64
CA VAL A 42 -14.49 2.62 -3.29
C VAL A 42 -14.51 1.45 -2.30
N THR A 43 -13.75 0.39 -2.58
CA THR A 43 -13.62 -0.79 -1.70
C THR A 43 -13.09 -0.38 -0.32
N GLY A 44 -12.12 0.53 -0.26
CA GLY A 44 -11.57 1.06 1.00
C GLY A 44 -12.54 1.97 1.77
N LYS A 45 -13.54 2.57 1.11
CA LYS A 45 -14.60 3.32 1.79
C LYS A 45 -15.67 2.40 2.39
N ILE A 46 -15.88 1.24 1.78
CA ILE A 46 -16.78 0.21 2.29
C ILE A 46 -16.07 -0.49 3.46
N HIS A 47 -16.53 -0.27 4.68
CA HIS A 47 -15.93 -0.86 5.87
C HIS A 47 -16.22 -2.36 5.88
N LEU A 48 -15.23 -3.16 5.47
CA LEU A 48 -15.23 -4.61 5.53
C LEU A 48 -14.52 -5.05 6.82
N PRO A 49 -15.25 -5.43 7.88
CA PRO A 49 -14.71 -5.52 9.24
C PRO A 49 -13.63 -6.60 9.44
N ASN A 50 -13.61 -7.68 8.64
CA ASN A 50 -12.65 -8.78 8.82
C ASN A 50 -11.73 -9.04 7.61
N TRP A 51 -12.22 -8.83 6.39
CA TRP A 51 -11.50 -9.17 5.15
C TRP A 51 -11.01 -7.97 4.36
N GLY A 52 -11.26 -6.74 4.83
CA GLY A 52 -10.90 -5.51 4.12
C GLY A 52 -9.41 -5.39 3.82
N LEU A 53 -8.55 -5.74 4.78
CA LEU A 53 -7.09 -5.69 4.61
C LEU A 53 -6.60 -6.69 3.56
N ALA A 54 -7.04 -7.94 3.64
CA ALA A 54 -6.67 -8.99 2.68
C ALA A 54 -7.13 -8.63 1.26
N LEU A 55 -8.37 -8.13 1.12
CA LEU A 55 -8.90 -7.70 -0.16
C LEU A 55 -8.14 -6.48 -0.72
N ALA A 56 -7.82 -5.50 0.13
CA ALA A 56 -7.02 -4.34 -0.27
C ALA A 56 -5.63 -4.74 -0.76
N LEU A 57 -4.97 -5.69 -0.09
CA LEU A 57 -3.67 -6.23 -0.50
C LEU A 57 -3.73 -6.97 -1.84
N ILE A 58 -4.79 -7.75 -2.09
CA ILE A 58 -4.99 -8.44 -3.37
C ILE A 58 -5.13 -7.42 -4.50
N ILE A 59 -6.02 -6.43 -4.34
CA ILE A 59 -6.26 -5.41 -5.37
C ILE A 59 -4.97 -4.59 -5.61
N ALA A 60 -4.26 -4.22 -4.55
CA ALA A 60 -2.97 -3.53 -4.64
C ALA A 60 -1.92 -4.36 -5.38
N SER A 61 -1.85 -5.67 -5.14
CA SER A 61 -0.92 -6.60 -5.80
C SER A 61 -1.21 -6.72 -7.30
N VAL A 62 -2.48 -6.85 -7.68
CA VAL A 62 -2.90 -6.88 -9.10
C VAL A 62 -2.53 -5.57 -9.79
N LYS A 63 -2.82 -4.42 -9.17
CA LYS A 63 -2.42 -3.10 -9.68
C LYS A 63 -0.91 -3.02 -9.90
N GLY A 64 -0.13 -3.42 -8.91
CA GLY A 64 1.33 -3.42 -8.97
C GLY A 64 1.88 -4.33 -10.08
N ALA A 65 1.30 -5.52 -10.24
CA ALA A 65 1.67 -6.45 -11.31
C ALA A 65 1.41 -5.86 -12.70
N LEU A 66 0.27 -5.21 -12.93
CA LEU A 66 -0.03 -4.53 -14.20
C LEU A 66 0.96 -3.39 -14.48
N VAL A 67 1.31 -2.58 -13.48
CA VAL A 67 2.32 -1.52 -13.64
C VAL A 67 3.67 -2.12 -14.01
N ALA A 68 4.10 -3.18 -13.34
CA ALA A 68 5.40 -3.78 -13.59
C ALA A 68 5.51 -4.51 -14.93
N LEU A 69 4.46 -5.23 -15.34
CA LEU A 69 4.50 -5.99 -16.60
C LEU A 69 4.55 -5.05 -17.82
N TYR A 70 3.85 -3.93 -17.74
CA TYR A 70 3.61 -3.06 -18.90
C TYR A 70 4.37 -1.73 -18.85
N PHE A 71 4.43 -1.02 -17.71
CA PHE A 71 5.14 0.26 -17.63
C PHE A 71 6.64 0.11 -17.35
N MET A 72 7.08 -0.98 -16.72
CA MET A 72 8.51 -1.28 -16.54
C MET A 72 9.14 -2.03 -17.73
N HIS A 73 8.48 -2.02 -18.89
CA HIS A 73 9.02 -2.54 -20.16
C HIS A 73 9.41 -4.04 -20.11
N LEU A 74 8.80 -4.80 -19.20
CA LEU A 74 9.10 -6.21 -18.99
C LEU A 74 8.64 -7.10 -20.15
N ALA A 75 7.63 -6.65 -20.88
CA ALA A 75 7.04 -7.33 -22.02
C ALA A 75 7.81 -7.10 -23.33
N ASP A 76 8.66 -6.07 -23.42
CA ASP A 76 9.16 -5.58 -24.71
C ASP A 76 10.69 -5.74 -24.88
N HIS A 77 11.50 -5.83 -23.81
CA HIS A 77 12.94 -6.13 -23.93
C HIS A 77 13.50 -7.21 -22.97
N GLN A 78 14.30 -8.10 -23.58
CA GLN A 78 15.30 -9.07 -23.10
C GLN A 78 15.35 -9.36 -21.58
N GLY A 79 14.57 -10.36 -21.16
CA GLY A 79 14.92 -11.43 -20.19
C GLY A 79 15.36 -11.07 -18.77
N ALA A 80 16.44 -10.31 -18.61
CA ALA A 80 17.10 -10.08 -17.32
C ALA A 80 16.25 -9.25 -16.36
N ASN A 81 15.59 -8.19 -16.86
CA ASN A 81 14.73 -7.34 -16.03
C ASN A 81 13.54 -8.11 -15.45
N ARG A 82 13.04 -9.12 -16.19
CA ARG A 82 11.95 -10.00 -15.74
C ARG A 82 12.37 -10.89 -14.58
N VAL A 83 13.58 -11.45 -14.62
CA VAL A 83 14.09 -12.32 -13.55
C VAL A 83 14.32 -11.52 -12.28
N VAL A 84 14.90 -10.31 -12.39
CA VAL A 84 15.11 -9.41 -11.23
C VAL A 84 13.76 -8.99 -10.63
N PHE A 85 12.78 -8.63 -11.45
CA PHE A 85 11.44 -8.26 -10.97
C PHE A 85 10.71 -9.43 -10.30
N VAL A 86 10.73 -10.62 -10.91
CA VAL A 86 10.10 -11.81 -10.30
C VAL A 86 10.80 -12.14 -8.98
N THR A 87 12.13 -12.10 -8.95
CA THR A 87 12.91 -12.35 -7.72
C THR A 87 12.59 -11.33 -6.64
N SER A 88 12.52 -10.04 -6.96
CA SER A 88 12.16 -9.00 -5.99
C SER A 88 10.72 -9.16 -5.48
N MET A 89 9.78 -9.48 -6.36
CA MET A 89 8.39 -9.73 -5.98
C MET A 89 8.24 -10.94 -5.07
N VAL A 90 8.94 -12.05 -5.37
CA VAL A 90 9.02 -13.21 -4.48
C VAL A 90 9.58 -12.81 -3.12
N PHE A 91 10.65 -12.02 -3.09
CA PHE A 91 11.24 -11.55 -1.84
C PHE A 91 10.27 -10.68 -1.02
N VAL A 92 9.53 -9.78 -1.66
CA VAL A 92 8.49 -8.96 -1.00
C VAL A 92 7.40 -9.84 -0.40
N VAL A 93 6.90 -10.84 -1.14
CA VAL A 93 5.88 -11.78 -0.63
C VAL A 93 6.43 -12.59 0.54
N LEU A 94 7.66 -13.08 0.44
CA LEU A 94 8.32 -13.82 1.52
C LEU A 94 8.49 -12.96 2.77
N LEU A 95 8.97 -11.71 2.64
CA LEU A 95 9.11 -10.79 3.76
C LEU A 95 7.75 -10.47 4.39
N LEU A 96 6.71 -10.23 3.58
CA LEU A 96 5.38 -9.92 4.08
C LEU A 96 4.76 -11.10 4.85
N LEU A 97 4.90 -12.32 4.32
CA LEU A 97 4.49 -13.54 5.03
C LEU A 97 5.30 -13.76 6.31
N PHE A 98 6.61 -13.53 6.26
CA PHE A 98 7.48 -13.64 7.42
C PHE A 98 7.10 -12.64 8.52
N THR A 99 6.84 -11.38 8.17
CA THR A 99 6.33 -10.37 9.11
C THR A 99 4.97 -10.75 9.67
N LEU A 100 4.05 -11.25 8.84
CA LEU A 100 2.72 -11.68 9.31
C LEU A 100 2.82 -12.88 10.27
N PHE A 101 3.73 -13.82 10.00
CA PHE A 101 4.03 -14.94 10.87
C PHE A 101 4.74 -14.52 12.16
N ASP A 102 5.68 -13.57 12.08
CA ASP A 102 6.35 -12.97 13.24
C ASP A 102 5.34 -12.28 14.16
N ILE A 103 4.40 -11.50 13.61
CA ILE A 103 3.29 -10.92 14.38
C ILE A 103 2.44 -12.03 15.02
N GLY A 104 2.04 -13.04 14.25
CA GLY A 104 1.23 -14.17 14.73
C GLY A 104 1.89 -14.97 15.86
N THR A 105 3.20 -15.15 15.81
CA THR A 105 3.97 -15.88 16.83
C THR A 105 4.34 -14.99 18.03
N ARG A 106 4.47 -13.67 17.82
CA ARG A 106 4.70 -12.67 18.88
C ARG A 106 3.42 -12.11 19.51
N PHE A 107 2.25 -12.67 19.22
CA PHE A 107 1.01 -12.44 19.99
C PHE A 107 1.12 -13.03 21.42
N ARG A 108 2.14 -12.60 22.17
CA ARG A 108 2.11 -12.49 23.62
C ARG A 108 1.89 -11.01 23.91
N PRO A 109 0.68 -10.59 24.28
CA PRO A 109 0.51 -9.30 24.92
C PRO A 109 1.38 -9.33 26.19
N THR A 110 2.60 -8.80 26.13
CA THR A 110 3.39 -8.46 27.32
C THR A 110 2.85 -7.21 28.00
N LEU A 111 1.66 -6.74 27.61
CA LEU A 111 0.81 -5.96 28.48
C LEU A 111 0.57 -6.80 29.73
N ALA A 112 1.20 -6.41 30.83
CA ALA A 112 0.98 -7.01 32.14
C ALA A 112 -0.54 -7.17 32.33
N ALA A 113 -1.01 -8.41 32.43
CA ALA A 113 -2.43 -8.74 32.57
C ALA A 113 -3.02 -8.33 33.93
N SER A 114 -2.32 -7.50 34.68
CA SER A 114 -2.75 -6.95 35.96
C SER A 114 -2.62 -5.43 35.86
N GLY A 115 -3.64 -4.70 36.30
CA GLY A 115 -3.69 -3.23 36.37
C GLY A 115 -2.65 -2.59 37.31
N THR A 116 -1.50 -3.22 37.48
CA THR A 116 -0.30 -2.64 38.03
C THR A 116 0.36 -1.83 36.91
N PRO A 117 0.38 -0.49 36.95
CA PRO A 117 1.33 0.25 36.13
C PRO A 117 2.70 -0.35 36.44
N VAL A 118 3.35 -0.93 35.43
CA VAL A 118 4.78 -1.25 35.53
C VAL A 118 5.45 0.09 35.77
N ALA A 119 5.72 0.37 37.05
CA ALA A 119 6.51 1.52 37.45
C ALA A 119 7.84 1.33 36.75
N TRP A 120 8.01 2.07 35.66
CA TRP A 120 9.27 2.12 34.95
C TRP A 120 10.31 2.47 36.02
N PRO A 121 11.40 1.71 36.18
CA PRO A 121 12.45 2.04 37.14
C PRO A 121 13.24 3.25 36.59
N VAL A 122 12.54 4.36 36.37
CA VAL A 122 13.14 5.67 36.29
C VAL A 122 13.38 6.04 37.74
N GLN A 123 14.64 5.99 38.15
CA GLN A 123 15.11 6.59 39.40
C GLN A 123 15.00 8.13 39.29
N THR A 124 13.81 8.67 39.02
CA THR A 124 13.53 10.09 39.24
C THR A 124 13.43 10.26 40.74
N GLY A 125 14.45 10.88 41.34
CA GLY A 125 14.60 11.08 42.78
C GLY A 125 13.56 12.01 43.41
N GLN A 126 12.27 11.78 43.19
CA GLN A 126 11.18 12.48 43.85
C GLN A 126 10.12 11.46 44.28
N SER A 127 10.25 11.03 45.53
CA SER A 127 9.17 10.40 46.29
C SER A 127 8.07 11.44 46.51
N MET A 128 7.03 11.42 45.68
CA MET A 128 5.78 12.13 45.94
C MET A 128 4.66 11.10 46.11
N PRO A 129 4.03 11.02 47.30
CA PRO A 129 2.90 10.13 47.51
C PRO A 129 1.69 10.68 46.75
N TYR A 130 1.21 9.92 45.76
CA TYR A 130 -0.07 10.22 45.12
C TYR A 130 -1.20 9.86 46.09
N ASN A 131 -1.76 10.88 46.74
CA ASN A 131 -2.92 10.75 47.63
C ASN A 131 -4.20 10.64 46.79
N THR A 132 -4.73 9.43 46.61
CA THR A 132 -5.94 9.12 45.84
C THR A 132 -7.25 9.40 46.59
N THR A 133 -7.27 10.21 47.64
CA THR A 133 -8.52 10.53 48.34
C THR A 133 -8.87 12.00 48.17
N GLY A 134 -9.20 12.36 46.93
CA GLY A 134 -9.93 13.59 46.62
C GLY A 134 -11.43 13.27 46.61
N THR A 135 -12.02 13.09 47.78
CA THR A 135 -13.47 13.19 47.94
C THR A 135 -13.89 14.60 47.50
N ASN A 136 -14.93 14.68 46.68
CA ASN A 136 -15.50 15.92 46.16
C ASN A 136 -16.16 16.75 47.27
N GLU A 137 -15.38 17.27 48.20
CA GLU A 137 -15.85 18.23 49.20
C GLU A 137 -15.59 19.63 48.67
N ALA A 138 -16.63 20.20 48.07
CA ALA A 138 -16.68 21.61 47.72
C ALA A 138 -16.42 22.46 48.99
N PRO A 139 -15.71 23.59 48.89
CA PRO A 139 -15.47 24.44 50.04
C PRO A 139 -16.80 25.07 50.48
N GLU A 140 -17.36 24.53 51.57
CA GLU A 140 -18.52 25.09 52.25
C GLU A 140 -18.16 26.50 52.72
N ARG A 141 -18.67 27.51 52.01
CA ARG A 141 -18.64 28.90 52.47
C ARG A 141 -19.42 28.96 53.78
N ARG A 142 -18.70 28.86 54.91
CA ARG A 142 -19.26 29.23 56.20
C ARG A 142 -19.31 30.77 56.27
N SER A 143 -20.47 31.24 55.86
CA SER A 143 -21.02 32.57 56.05
C SER A 143 -21.48 32.73 57.50
N HIS A 144 -21.12 33.86 58.13
CA HIS A 144 -21.68 34.40 59.40
C HIS A 144 -21.35 33.51 60.64
N GLU A 145 -20.96 34.01 61.81
CA GLU A 145 -21.16 35.27 62.54
C GLU A 145 -19.95 35.53 63.46
#